data_AF-A0A679HK18-F1
#
_entry.id   AF-A0A679HK18-F1
#
_cell.length_a   1.000
_cell.length_b   1.000
_cell.length_c   1.000
_cell.angle_alpha   90.00
_cell.angle_beta   90.00
_cell.angle_gamma   90.00
#
_symmetry.space_group_name_H-M   'P 1'
#
loop_
_entity.id
_entity.type
_entity.pdbx_description
1 polymer ?
#
loop_
_entity_poly.entity_id
_entity_poly.type
_entity_poly.pdbx_seq_one_letter_code
_entity_poly.pdbx_strand_id
1 'polypeptide(L)'
;MGMRFTTRVLLAVAEWALGLALVLVLPQTVHHASAATGQDNEKIELYMIAGDYRRALETCQRGLDETPSVSGYVRLIYVYHAIDAYLEHLSREEQWTAVEQLYLNLAHRATEELVDPPGGLARMAKEMIQTGVRQQSDVAAAMANRLNKTETDRLWLEQARWRDAHPSGWWKSLPSDWMR
;
A
#
# COMPACT_ATOMS: atom_id res chain seq x y z
N MET A 1 -47.44 16.19 13.30
CA MET A 1 -47.44 14.90 12.59
C MET A 1 -46.04 14.32 12.71
N GLY A 2 -45.79 13.53 13.76
CA GLY A 2 -44.45 13.09 14.16
C GLY A 2 -44.15 11.70 13.63
N MET A 3 -43.13 11.59 12.78
CA MET A 3 -42.59 10.31 12.33
C MET A 3 -41.68 9.74 13.42
N ARG A 4 -42.14 8.63 14.00
CA ARG A 4 -41.40 7.77 14.93
C ARG A 4 -40.33 7.02 14.15
N PHE A 5 -39.07 7.44 14.28
CA PHE A 5 -37.94 6.62 13.84
C PHE A 5 -37.75 5.47 14.82
N THR A 6 -37.84 4.27 14.28
CA THR A 6 -37.76 2.98 14.95
C THR A 6 -36.40 2.77 15.62
N THR A 7 -36.44 2.41 16.89
CA THR A 7 -35.35 2.18 17.87
C THR A 7 -34.28 1.15 17.46
N ARG A 8 -34.35 0.56 16.26
CA ARG A 8 -33.40 -0.45 15.77
C ARG A 8 -32.20 0.10 15.00
N VAL A 9 -32.28 1.31 14.45
CA VAL A 9 -31.17 1.90 13.69
C VAL A 9 -30.08 2.49 14.61
N LEU A 10 -30.45 2.91 15.81
CA LEU A 10 -29.51 3.51 16.77
C LEU A 10 -28.61 2.49 17.50
N LEU A 11 -28.96 1.20 17.50
CA LEU A 11 -28.12 0.16 18.12
C LEU A 11 -26.98 -0.32 17.20
N ALA A 12 -27.14 -0.28 15.87
CA ALA A 12 -26.13 -0.75 14.93
C ALA A 12 -24.95 0.23 14.74
N VAL A 13 -25.12 1.51 15.08
CA VAL A 13 -24.04 2.52 15.00
C VAL A 13 -23.22 2.54 16.30
N ALA A 14 -23.79 2.12 17.43
CA ALA A 14 -23.12 2.13 18.73
C ALA A 14 -22.08 1.00 18.89
N GLU A 15 -22.18 -0.09 18.13
CA GLU A 15 -21.23 -1.21 18.18
C GLU A 15 -19.93 -0.94 17.38
N TRP A 16 -19.92 0.04 16.47
CA TRP A 16 -18.69 0.47 15.78
C TRP A 16 -17.76 1.32 16.67
N ALA A 17 -18.25 1.87 17.78
CA ALA A 17 -17.50 2.80 18.62
C ALA A 17 -16.84 2.17 19.86
N LEU A 18 -17.11 0.89 20.16
CA LEU A 18 -16.70 0.24 21.41
C LEU A 18 -15.63 -0.87 21.25
N GLY A 19 -15.12 -1.07 20.03
CA GLY A 19 -14.00 -1.99 19.75
C GLY A 19 -12.61 -1.35 19.83
N LEU A 20 -12.51 -0.04 20.11
CA LEU A 20 -11.27 0.73 20.02
C LEU A 20 -10.62 1.06 21.38
N ALA A 21 -10.99 0.35 22.45
CA ALA A 21 -10.58 0.69 23.80
C ALA A 21 -10.15 -0.53 24.63
N LEU A 22 -9.28 -1.39 24.10
CA LEU A 22 -8.43 -2.23 24.96
C LEU A 22 -7.24 -2.84 24.18
N VAL A 23 -6.18 -2.06 23.98
CA VAL A 23 -4.83 -2.65 23.89
C VAL A 23 -3.99 -2.00 24.97
N LEU A 24 -3.53 -2.88 25.86
CA LEU A 24 -2.88 -2.64 27.12
C LEU A 24 -1.61 -1.79 26.96
N VAL A 25 -1.48 -0.84 27.88
CA VAL A 25 -0.23 -0.20 28.28
C VAL A 25 0.79 -1.29 28.63
N LEU A 26 1.77 -1.50 27.75
CA LEU A 26 3.03 -2.14 28.09
C LEU A 26 4.14 -1.07 28.04
N PRO A 27 5.09 -1.08 28.99
CA PRO A 27 6.21 -0.16 28.97
C PRO A 27 7.10 -0.53 27.79
N GLN A 28 7.01 0.23 26.70
CA GLN A 28 7.95 0.11 25.59
C GLN A 28 9.31 0.56 26.10
N THR A 29 10.19 -0.40 26.35
CA THR A 29 11.60 -0.14 26.55
C THR A 29 12.10 0.57 25.29
N VAL A 30 12.56 1.80 25.45
CA VAL A 30 13.13 2.60 24.36
C VAL A 30 14.40 1.89 23.90
N HIS A 31 14.28 1.04 22.88
CA HIS A 31 15.42 0.61 22.08
C HIS A 31 15.67 1.69 21.04
N HIS A 32 16.88 2.26 21.08
CA HIS A 32 17.32 3.28 20.16
C HIS A 32 17.38 2.76 18.71
N ALA A 33 16.66 3.47 17.83
CA ALA A 33 16.90 3.73 16.41
C ALA A 33 17.57 2.65 15.54
N SER A 34 16.80 2.08 14.61
CA SER A 34 17.30 1.80 13.26
C SER A 34 16.25 2.23 12.24
N ALA A 35 16.62 3.18 11.38
CA ALA A 35 15.88 3.46 10.16
C ALA A 35 15.80 2.16 9.33
N ALA A 36 14.74 1.98 8.54
CA ALA A 36 14.57 0.83 7.65
C ALA A 36 15.90 0.47 6.97
N THR A 37 16.46 -0.68 7.38
CA THR A 37 17.83 -1.09 7.07
C THR A 37 17.99 -1.25 5.55
N GLY A 38 19.16 -0.97 4.98
CA GLY A 38 19.42 -1.21 3.55
C GLY A 38 19.02 -2.63 3.09
N GLN A 39 19.15 -3.61 3.98
CA GLN A 39 18.70 -4.99 3.77
C GLN A 39 17.19 -5.14 3.50
N ASP A 40 16.32 -4.32 4.10
CA ASP A 40 14.88 -4.38 3.82
C ASP A 40 14.54 -3.72 2.49
N ASN A 41 15.32 -2.72 2.06
CA ASN A 41 15.17 -2.11 0.74
C ASN A 41 15.57 -3.10 -0.35
N GLU A 42 16.66 -3.85 -0.15
CA GLU A 42 17.06 -4.95 -1.03
C GLU A 42 15.97 -6.02 -1.17
N LYS A 43 15.32 -6.41 -0.06
CA LYS A 43 14.19 -7.35 -0.10
C LYS A 43 12.99 -6.77 -0.85
N ILE A 44 12.64 -5.51 -0.58
CA ILE A 44 11.52 -4.84 -1.26
C ILE A 44 11.77 -4.82 -2.76
N GLU A 45 12.95 -4.39 -3.20
CA GLU A 45 13.33 -4.37 -4.61
C GLU A 45 13.28 -5.77 -5.23
N LEU A 46 13.85 -6.79 -4.55
CA LEU A 46 13.79 -8.18 -5.02
C LEU A 46 12.34 -8.64 -5.24
N TYR A 47 11.43 -8.31 -4.31
CA TYR A 47 10.01 -8.65 -4.45
C TYR A 47 9.34 -7.88 -5.59
N MET A 48 9.70 -6.61 -5.81
CA MET A 48 9.19 -5.82 -6.94
C MET A 48 9.62 -6.39 -8.28
N ILE A 49 10.90 -6.78 -8.42
CA ILE A 49 11.43 -7.45 -9.63
C ILE A 49 10.68 -8.76 -9.88
N ALA A 50 10.39 -9.52 -8.83
CA ALA A 50 9.66 -10.78 -8.91
C ALA A 50 8.15 -10.61 -9.16
N GLY A 51 7.61 -9.38 -9.10
CA GLY A 51 6.18 -9.12 -9.17
C GLY A 51 5.38 -9.53 -7.92
N ASP A 52 6.05 -9.92 -6.82
CA ASP A 52 5.43 -10.26 -5.53
C ASP A 52 5.22 -8.99 -4.70
N TYR A 53 4.33 -8.12 -5.18
CA TYR A 53 4.02 -6.84 -4.53
C TYR A 53 3.38 -7.01 -3.16
N ARG A 54 2.75 -8.15 -2.86
CA ARG A 54 2.24 -8.47 -1.52
C ARG A 54 3.40 -8.47 -0.52
N ARG A 55 4.47 -9.23 -0.79
CA ARG A 55 5.64 -9.28 0.12
C ARG A 55 6.38 -7.94 0.20
N ALA A 56 6.41 -7.18 -0.89
CA ALA A 56 6.96 -5.82 -0.89
C ALA A 56 6.19 -4.90 0.07
N LEU A 57 4.86 -4.90 -0.02
CA LEU A 57 3.99 -4.12 0.88
C LEU A 57 4.10 -4.58 2.34
N GLU A 58 4.08 -5.88 2.59
CA GLU A 58 4.24 -6.44 3.95
C GLU A 58 5.58 -6.04 4.59
N THR A 59 6.65 -5.99 3.78
CA THR A 59 7.97 -5.56 4.26
C THR A 59 7.98 -4.07 4.60
N CYS A 60 7.33 -3.23 3.78
CA CYS A 60 7.15 -1.81 4.09
C CYS A 60 6.31 -1.59 5.35
N GLN A 61 5.17 -2.28 5.46
CA GLN A 61 4.26 -2.18 6.61
C GLN A 61 4.95 -2.61 7.90
N ARG A 62 5.68 -3.74 7.90
CA ARG A 62 6.44 -4.18 9.06
C ARG A 62 7.46 -3.13 9.52
N GLY A 63 8.21 -2.55 8.58
CA GLY A 63 9.18 -1.49 8.91
C GLY A 63 8.50 -0.25 9.51
N LEU A 64 7.27 0.07 9.07
CA LEU A 64 6.47 1.17 9.64
C LEU A 64 5.87 0.82 11.00
N ASP A 65 5.46 -0.43 11.22
CA ASP A 65 4.97 -0.92 12.51
C ASP A 65 6.08 -0.88 13.57
N GLU A 66 7.32 -1.20 13.15
CA GLU A 66 8.50 -1.18 14.01
C GLU A 66 9.02 0.25 14.26
N THR A 67 9.13 1.08 13.21
CA THR A 67 9.62 2.46 13.31
C THR A 67 8.95 3.36 12.26
N PRO A 68 7.83 4.03 12.63
CA PRO A 68 7.17 4.96 11.75
C PRO A 68 8.12 6.10 11.31
N SER A 69 8.24 6.31 10.00
CA SER A 69 9.16 7.30 9.44
C SER A 69 8.64 7.84 8.11
N VAL A 70 9.07 9.06 7.75
CA VAL A 70 8.70 9.70 6.48
C VAL A 70 9.21 8.85 5.31
N SER A 71 10.47 8.42 5.36
CA SER A 71 11.07 7.57 4.34
C SER A 71 10.33 6.23 4.20
N GLY A 72 9.90 5.63 5.31
CA GLY A 72 9.08 4.43 5.31
C GLY A 72 7.72 4.64 4.60
N TYR A 73 7.01 5.73 4.91
CA TYR A 73 5.72 6.03 4.27
C TYR A 73 5.89 6.38 2.79
N VAL A 74 6.90 7.17 2.43
CA VAL A 74 7.19 7.50 1.02
C VAL A 74 7.56 6.25 0.23
N ARG A 75 8.30 5.31 0.82
CA ARG A 75 8.57 4.02 0.19
C ARG A 75 7.31 3.18 0.02
N LEU A 76 6.43 3.14 1.02
CA LEU A 76 5.15 2.45 0.91
C LEU A 76 4.30 3.04 -0.25
N ILE A 77 4.21 4.37 -0.34
CA ILE A 77 3.56 5.09 -1.45
C ILE A 77 4.20 4.71 -2.80
N TYR A 78 5.53 4.65 -2.85
CA TYR A 78 6.26 4.23 -4.05
C TYR A 78 5.84 2.84 -4.52
N VAL A 79 5.75 1.87 -3.60
CA VAL A 79 5.32 0.50 -3.93
C VAL A 79 3.87 0.50 -4.45
N TYR A 80 2.96 1.29 -3.86
CA TYR A 80 1.60 1.43 -4.40
C TYR A 80 1.58 1.98 -5.83
N HIS A 81 2.38 3.01 -6.12
CA HIS A 81 2.50 3.53 -7.48
C HIS A 81 3.14 2.50 -8.44
N ALA A 82 4.11 1.72 -7.96
CA ALA A 82 4.74 0.66 -8.76
C ALA A 82 3.75 -0.44 -9.13
N ILE A 83 2.82 -0.80 -8.22
CA ILE A 83 1.73 -1.75 -8.53
C ILE A 83 0.87 -1.22 -9.69
N ASP A 84 0.45 0.04 -9.64
CA ASP A 84 -0.37 0.65 -10.71
C ASP A 84 0.38 0.65 -12.06
N ALA A 85 1.67 1.00 -12.05
CA ALA A 85 2.50 1.00 -13.25
C ALA A 85 2.76 -0.42 -13.81
N TYR A 86 2.98 -1.40 -12.93
CA TYR A 86 3.12 -2.80 -13.32
C TYR A 86 1.82 -3.35 -13.91
N LEU A 87 0.69 -3.04 -13.29
CA LEU A 87 -0.62 -3.43 -13.77
C LEU A 87 -0.94 -2.83 -15.14
N GLU A 88 -0.54 -1.57 -15.37
CA GLU A 88 -0.65 -0.92 -16.68
C GLU A 88 0.29 -1.54 -17.73
N HIS A 89 1.47 -2.02 -17.32
CA HIS A 89 2.35 -2.80 -18.19
C HIS A 89 1.73 -4.14 -18.58
N LEU A 90 1.23 -4.93 -17.62
CA LEU A 90 0.56 -6.22 -17.88
C LEU A 90 -0.66 -6.04 -18.81
N SER A 91 -1.45 -4.99 -18.57
CA SER A 91 -2.61 -4.66 -19.40
C SER A 91 -2.23 -4.31 -20.84
N ARG A 92 -1.10 -3.61 -21.03
CA ARG A 92 -0.58 -3.25 -22.37
C ARG A 92 -0.02 -4.46 -23.12
N GLU A 93 0.56 -5.42 -22.39
CA GLU A 93 1.06 -6.67 -22.96
C GLU A 93 -0.02 -7.75 -23.11
N GLU A 94 -1.29 -7.41 -22.86
CA GLU A 94 -2.44 -8.33 -22.91
C GLU A 94 -2.29 -9.56 -21.99
N GLN A 95 -1.49 -9.43 -20.92
CA GLN A 95 -1.23 -10.49 -19.93
C GLN A 95 -2.34 -10.55 -18.87
N TRP A 96 -3.58 -10.76 -19.31
CA TRP A 96 -4.77 -10.72 -18.45
C TRP A 96 -4.75 -11.77 -17.32
N THR A 97 -4.16 -12.95 -17.57
CA THR A 97 -3.96 -13.96 -16.51
C THR A 97 -3.02 -13.46 -15.41
N ALA A 98 -1.97 -12.72 -15.75
CA ALA A 98 -1.04 -12.16 -14.76
C ALA A 98 -1.72 -11.07 -13.91
N VAL A 99 -2.65 -10.31 -14.49
CA VAL A 99 -3.47 -9.33 -13.77
C VAL A 99 -4.35 -10.02 -12.73
N GLU A 100 -5.01 -11.12 -13.08
CA GLU A 100 -5.83 -11.90 -12.17
C GLU A 100 -5.00 -12.51 -11.03
N GLN A 101 -3.82 -13.06 -11.35
CA GLN A 101 -2.91 -13.58 -10.33
C GLN A 101 -2.41 -12.48 -9.38
N LEU A 102 -2.10 -11.28 -9.89
CA LEU A 102 -1.73 -10.14 -9.06
C LEU A 102 -2.87 -9.75 -8.10
N TYR A 103 -4.11 -9.74 -8.59
CA TYR A 103 -5.28 -9.48 -7.75
C TYR A 103 -5.41 -10.51 -6.63
N LEU A 104 -5.38 -11.80 -6.95
CA LEU A 104 -5.47 -12.87 -5.97
C LEU A 104 -4.36 -12.78 -4.92
N ASN A 105 -3.14 -12.46 -5.34
CA ASN A 105 -2.00 -12.26 -4.45
C ASN A 105 -2.21 -11.07 -3.50
N LEU A 106 -2.76 -9.95 -3.98
CA LEU A 106 -3.02 -8.77 -3.13
C LEU A 106 -4.25 -8.95 -2.23
N ALA A 107 -5.27 -9.65 -2.73
CA ALA A 107 -6.53 -9.92 -2.03
C ALA A 107 -6.39 -10.99 -0.95
N HIS A 108 -5.27 -11.72 -0.83
CA HIS A 108 -5.15 -12.83 0.12
C HIS A 108 -5.19 -12.44 1.62
N ARG A 109 -5.40 -11.16 1.97
CA ARG A 109 -5.79 -10.68 3.31
C ARG A 109 -7.29 -10.34 3.47
N ALA A 110 -8.06 -10.38 2.39
CA ALA A 110 -9.51 -10.23 2.31
C ALA A 110 -10.04 -11.30 1.33
N THR A 111 -10.31 -12.50 1.85
CA THR A 111 -10.97 -13.59 1.11
C THR A 111 -12.37 -13.15 0.69
N GLU A 112 -12.48 -12.55 -0.49
CA GLU A 112 -13.71 -12.58 -1.26
C GLU A 112 -13.58 -13.71 -2.29
N GLU A 113 -14.45 -14.70 -2.13
CA GLU A 113 -14.68 -15.81 -3.04
C GLU A 113 -15.19 -15.25 -4.36
N LEU A 114 -14.52 -15.57 -5.48
CA LEU A 114 -15.07 -15.29 -6.79
C LEU A 114 -14.81 -16.45 -7.75
N VAL A 115 -15.93 -17.06 -8.14
CA VAL A 115 -16.10 -18.04 -9.22
C VAL A 115 -16.18 -17.30 -10.57
N ASP A 116 -15.52 -17.85 -11.60
CA ASP A 116 -15.26 -17.35 -12.98
C ASP A 116 -16.44 -16.75 -13.78
N PRO A 117 -16.22 -15.80 -14.74
CA PRO A 117 -15.83 -16.12 -16.14
C PRO A 117 -14.91 -15.07 -16.88
N PRO A 118 -14.42 -15.33 -18.13
CA PRO A 118 -13.20 -14.73 -18.66
C PRO A 118 -13.34 -13.29 -19.20
N GLY A 119 -12.27 -12.50 -19.03
CA GLY A 119 -12.07 -11.18 -19.65
C GLY A 119 -12.76 -10.00 -18.96
N GLY A 120 -13.86 -10.25 -18.24
CA GLY A 120 -14.50 -9.28 -17.35
C GLY A 120 -13.77 -9.14 -16.01
N LEU A 121 -13.30 -10.25 -15.45
CA LEU A 121 -12.58 -10.28 -14.17
C LEU A 121 -11.24 -9.58 -14.25
N ALA A 122 -10.39 -9.84 -15.25
CA ALA A 122 -9.10 -9.16 -15.32
C ALA A 122 -9.21 -7.62 -15.40
N ARG A 123 -10.22 -7.09 -16.12
CA ARG A 123 -10.46 -5.64 -16.15
C ARG A 123 -11.07 -5.12 -14.85
N MET A 124 -11.99 -5.86 -14.24
CA MET A 124 -12.53 -5.51 -12.92
C MET A 124 -11.47 -5.55 -11.83
N ALA A 125 -10.65 -6.60 -11.81
CA ALA A 125 -9.48 -6.78 -10.96
C ALA A 125 -8.49 -5.63 -11.14
N LYS A 126 -8.22 -5.21 -12.38
CA LYS A 126 -7.44 -4.01 -12.66
C LYS A 126 -8.04 -2.79 -11.95
N GLU A 127 -9.31 -2.47 -12.19
CA GLU A 127 -9.96 -1.31 -11.56
C GLU A 127 -10.01 -1.38 -10.02
N MET A 128 -10.24 -2.58 -9.46
CA MET A 128 -10.25 -2.82 -8.01
C MET A 128 -8.86 -2.60 -7.40
N ILE A 129 -7.80 -3.15 -8.02
CA ILE A 129 -6.42 -2.91 -7.59
C ILE A 129 -6.13 -1.41 -7.68
N GLN A 130 -6.42 -0.77 -8.80
CA GLN A 130 -6.13 0.65 -9.02
C GLN A 130 -6.82 1.55 -7.99
N THR A 131 -8.08 1.27 -7.70
CA THR A 131 -8.84 2.02 -6.68
C THR A 131 -8.24 1.80 -5.29
N GLY A 132 -7.94 0.55 -4.93
CA GLY A 132 -7.36 0.20 -3.65
C GLY A 132 -5.98 0.82 -3.43
N VAL A 133 -5.06 0.70 -4.40
CA VAL A 133 -3.71 1.26 -4.26
C VAL A 133 -3.73 2.77 -4.21
N ARG A 134 -4.62 3.45 -4.95
CA ARG A 134 -4.79 4.91 -4.86
C ARG A 134 -5.26 5.32 -3.47
N GLN A 135 -6.32 4.70 -2.95
CA GLN A 135 -6.84 5.01 -1.63
C GLN A 135 -5.80 4.79 -0.53
N GLN A 136 -5.06 3.67 -0.58
CA GLN A 136 -4.01 3.37 0.40
C GLN A 136 -2.81 4.33 0.27
N SER A 137 -2.46 4.71 -0.96
CA SER A 137 -1.43 5.72 -1.23
C SER A 137 -1.81 7.08 -0.62
N ASP A 138 -3.07 7.51 -0.78
CA ASP A 138 -3.56 8.77 -0.21
C ASP A 138 -3.49 8.79 1.32
N VAL A 139 -3.86 7.68 1.97
CA VAL A 139 -3.75 7.52 3.43
C VAL A 139 -2.28 7.60 3.86
N ALA A 140 -1.39 6.86 3.19
CA ALA A 140 0.04 6.88 3.51
C ALA A 140 0.66 8.28 3.27
N ALA A 141 0.24 8.99 2.21
CA ALA A 141 0.66 10.35 1.92
C ALA A 141 0.22 11.33 3.01
N ALA A 142 -1.01 11.20 3.52
CA ALA A 142 -1.47 11.99 4.65
C ALA A 142 -0.64 11.71 5.91
N MET A 143 -0.28 10.45 6.17
CA MET A 143 0.57 10.08 7.31
C MET A 143 2.00 10.63 7.19
N ALA A 144 2.62 10.54 6.01
CA ALA A 144 3.95 11.11 5.74
C ALA A 144 3.97 12.62 5.99
N ASN A 145 3.00 13.35 5.41
CA ASN A 145 2.88 14.80 5.56
C ASN A 145 2.66 15.24 7.01
N ARG A 146 1.89 14.45 7.79
CA ARG A 146 1.69 14.70 9.23
C ARG A 146 2.99 14.53 10.03
N LEU A 147 3.86 13.61 9.61
CA LEU A 147 5.12 13.35 10.30
C LEU A 147 6.14 14.45 10.00
N ASN A 148 6.35 14.77 8.72
CA ASN A 148 7.14 15.92 8.29
C ASN A 148 6.87 16.23 6.81
N LYS A 149 6.16 17.33 6.57
CA LYS A 149 5.83 17.77 5.22
C LYS A 149 7.05 18.15 4.38
N THR A 150 7.99 18.93 4.92
CA THR A 150 9.17 19.39 4.19
C THR A 150 10.01 18.21 3.69
N GLU A 151 10.21 17.20 4.53
CA GLU A 151 10.94 16.00 4.16
C GLU A 151 10.15 15.13 3.16
N THR A 152 8.83 15.05 3.32
CA THR A 152 7.95 14.36 2.35
C THR A 152 8.07 14.99 0.96
N ASP A 153 7.97 16.32 0.87
CA ASP A 153 8.06 17.06 -0.39
C ASP A 153 9.45 16.88 -1.05
N ARG A 154 10.53 16.83 -0.25
CA ARG A 154 11.89 16.55 -0.72
C ARG A 154 11.98 15.17 -1.37
N LEU A 155 11.51 14.12 -0.68
CA LEU A 155 11.56 12.74 -1.18
C LEU A 155 10.64 12.53 -2.40
N TRP A 156 9.49 13.20 -2.46
CA TRP A 156 8.64 13.18 -3.65
C TRP A 156 9.33 13.75 -4.88
N LEU A 157 10.12 14.80 -4.71
CA LEU A 157 10.90 15.37 -5.82
C LEU A 157 11.98 14.40 -6.31
N GLU A 158 12.64 13.68 -5.41
CA GLU A 158 13.60 12.62 -5.77
C GLU A 158 12.90 11.49 -6.54
N GLN A 159 11.76 11.02 -6.03
CA GLN A 159 10.94 10.01 -6.69
C GLN A 159 10.53 10.45 -8.10
N ALA A 160 10.07 11.69 -8.27
CA ALA A 160 9.66 12.21 -9.57
C ALA A 160 10.84 12.19 -10.56
N ARG A 161 12.01 12.71 -10.15
CA ARG A 161 13.23 12.68 -10.97
C ARG A 161 13.65 11.26 -11.35
N TRP A 162 13.57 10.32 -10.41
CA TRP A 162 13.87 8.92 -10.68
C TRP A 162 12.96 8.32 -11.75
N ARG A 163 11.64 8.57 -11.63
CA ARG A 163 10.64 8.10 -12.59
C ARG A 163 10.83 8.70 -13.97
N ASP A 164 11.16 9.99 -14.04
CA ASP A 164 11.46 10.69 -15.30
C ASP A 164 12.71 10.11 -15.97
N ALA A 165 13.73 9.73 -15.18
CA ALA A 165 14.94 9.08 -15.69
C ALA A 165 14.72 7.62 -16.13
N HIS A 166 13.69 6.93 -15.61
CA HIS A 166 13.43 5.50 -15.85
C HIS A 166 12.00 5.21 -16.35
N PRO A 167 11.56 5.83 -17.47
CA PRO A 167 10.15 5.91 -17.84
C PRO A 167 9.45 4.56 -18.07
N SER A 168 10.16 3.53 -18.52
CA SER A 168 9.59 2.21 -18.84
C SER A 168 9.75 1.16 -17.74
N GLY A 169 10.57 1.43 -16.71
CA GLY A 169 11.04 0.38 -15.80
C GLY A 169 11.16 0.77 -14.34
N TRP A 170 10.89 2.03 -13.97
CA TRP A 170 11.00 2.51 -12.60
C TRP A 170 10.22 1.65 -11.59
N TRP A 171 9.11 1.03 -12.00
CA TRP A 171 8.29 0.18 -11.14
C TRP A 171 8.96 -1.14 -10.75
N LYS A 172 10.08 -1.52 -11.38
CA LYS A 172 10.83 -2.73 -11.05
C LYS A 172 11.84 -2.55 -9.92
N SER A 173 12.19 -1.31 -9.59
CA SER A 173 13.27 -1.02 -8.63
C SER A 173 12.98 0.22 -7.79
N LEU A 174 13.75 0.38 -6.72
CA LEU A 174 13.72 1.58 -5.90
C LEU A 174 14.71 2.63 -6.45
N PRO A 175 14.51 3.93 -6.15
CA PRO A 175 15.53 4.94 -6.39
C PRO A 175 16.86 4.55 -5.74
N SER A 176 17.95 4.61 -6.49
CA SER A 176 19.29 4.23 -6.01
C SER A 176 19.73 5.01 -4.77
N ASP A 177 19.26 6.25 -4.63
CA ASP A 177 19.55 7.11 -3.47
C ASP A 177 18.89 6.62 -2.19
N TRP A 178 17.84 5.80 -2.29
CA TRP A 178 17.13 5.22 -1.16
C TRP A 178 17.70 3.86 -0.73
N MET A 179 18.60 3.27 -1.53
CA MET A 179 19.23 1.97 -1.26
C MET A 179 20.44 2.06 -0.33
N ARG A 180 20.87 3.28 0.02
CA ARG A 180 21.99 3.56 0.93
C ARG A 180 21.53 3.67 2.38
#